data_AF-A0A7C2LDG4-F1
#
_entry.id   AF-A0A7C2LDG4-F1
#
_cell.length_a   1.000
_cell.length_b   1.000
_cell.length_c   1.000
_cell.angle_alpha   90.00
_cell.angle_beta   90.00
_cell.angle_gamma   90.00
#
_symmetry.space_group_name_H-M   'P 1'
#
loop_
_entity.id
_entity.type
_entity.pdbx_description
1 polymer ?
#
loop_
_entity_poly.entity_id
_entity_poly.type
_entity_poly.pdbx_seq_one_letter_code
_entity_poly.pdbx_strand_id
1 'polypeptide(L)'
;MLFLRGTRWRLQARADLLSHAPDADVVTVVWLRDLKEKYGAKTSPDVLAIAKENTLGRLIGKGGERITKAQEEAGVQIRAVELTTDLSEIVKAIHPVSWIRKHIVRAELVGAELEVYVNPDEYGAFVGKGGSYVRFLDEAMRRMLGIGVRGRHAEEAEVKKAEKEKGKGRPRR
;
A
#
# COMPACT_ATOMS: atom_id res chain seq x y z
N MET A 1 -11.03 23.73 0.84
CA MET A 1 -10.84 23.59 2.31
C MET A 1 -10.37 22.19 2.76
N LEU A 2 -10.57 21.09 1.99
CA LEU A 2 -10.06 19.75 2.35
C LEU A 2 -8.51 19.61 2.30
N PHE A 3 -7.84 20.31 1.38
CA PHE A 3 -6.38 20.21 1.17
C PHE A 3 -5.56 20.63 2.41
N LEU A 4 -6.02 21.66 3.12
CA LEU A 4 -5.41 22.13 4.38
C LEU A 4 -5.61 21.12 5.53
N ARG A 5 -6.73 20.39 5.55
CA ARG A 5 -6.97 19.34 6.56
C ARG A 5 -6.03 18.16 6.34
N GLY A 6 -5.92 17.65 5.11
CA GLY A 6 -5.03 16.51 4.81
C GLY A 6 -3.56 16.79 5.13
N THR A 7 -3.09 18.01 4.88
CA THR A 7 -1.70 18.42 5.18
C THR A 7 -1.42 18.43 6.69
N ARG A 8 -2.34 18.95 7.50
CA ARG A 8 -2.20 18.94 8.96
C ARG A 8 -2.19 17.51 9.52
N TRP A 9 -3.13 16.66 9.08
CA TRP A 9 -3.20 15.27 9.55
C TRP A 9 -1.99 14.44 9.13
N ARG A 10 -1.45 14.68 7.94
CA ARG A 10 -0.18 14.10 7.49
C ARG A 10 0.98 14.45 8.42
N LEU A 11 1.10 15.73 8.80
CA LEU A 11 2.17 16.18 9.69
C LEU A 11 2.02 15.61 11.10
N GLN A 12 0.80 15.56 11.62
CA GLN A 12 0.51 14.96 12.92
C GLN A 12 0.89 13.48 12.94
N ALA A 13 0.37 12.68 11.99
CA ALA A 13 0.69 11.25 11.92
C ALA A 13 2.20 10.99 11.77
N ARG A 14 2.92 11.85 11.03
CA ARG A 14 4.38 11.78 10.95
C ARG A 14 5.05 12.10 12.28
N ALA A 15 4.57 13.11 13.00
CA ALA A 15 5.11 13.48 14.31
C ALA A 15 4.92 12.35 15.33
N ASP A 16 3.73 11.75 15.39
CA ASP A 16 3.40 10.65 16.29
C ASP A 16 4.21 9.38 15.95
N LEU A 17 4.47 9.12 14.67
CA LEU A 17 5.37 8.03 14.28
C LEU A 17 6.80 8.26 14.77
N LEU A 18 7.31 9.48 14.64
CA LEU A 18 8.69 9.81 15.00
C LEU A 18 8.90 10.02 16.50
N SER A 19 7.86 10.29 17.28
CA SER A 19 7.95 10.32 18.75
C SER A 19 8.26 8.93 19.32
N HIS A 20 7.68 7.88 18.74
CA HIS A 20 7.89 6.48 19.16
C HIS A 20 9.00 5.75 18.40
N ALA A 21 9.38 6.25 17.22
CA ALA A 21 10.44 5.70 16.40
C ALA A 21 11.39 6.80 15.87
N PRO A 22 12.12 7.52 16.76
CA PRO A 22 12.96 8.65 16.37
C PRO A 22 14.16 8.25 15.50
N ASP A 23 14.58 7.00 15.56
CA ASP A 23 15.66 6.40 14.77
C ASP A 23 15.17 5.75 13.45
N ALA A 24 13.88 5.86 13.13
CA ALA A 24 13.33 5.35 11.89
C ALA A 24 13.53 6.31 10.71
N ASP A 25 14.07 5.80 9.62
CA ASP A 25 14.25 6.54 8.37
C ASP A 25 12.93 6.59 7.58
N VAL A 26 12.00 7.45 8.02
CA VAL A 26 10.71 7.66 7.34
C VAL A 26 10.88 8.62 6.16
N VAL A 27 10.69 8.11 4.95
CA VAL A 27 10.75 8.87 3.70
C VAL A 27 9.52 9.77 3.56
N THR A 28 8.33 9.20 3.70
CA THR A 28 7.08 9.96 3.61
C THR A 28 5.94 9.28 4.36
N VAL A 29 4.92 10.07 4.66
CA VAL A 29 3.65 9.62 5.23
C VAL A 29 2.55 10.15 4.32
N VAL A 30 1.59 9.29 3.95
CA VAL A 30 0.49 9.61 3.04
C VAL A 30 -0.83 9.43 3.79
N TRP A 31 -1.63 10.49 3.81
CA TRP A 31 -2.98 10.43 4.35
C TRP A 31 -3.93 9.84 3.29
N LEU A 32 -4.63 8.77 3.65
CA LEU A 32 -5.52 8.00 2.76
C LEU A 32 -6.97 7.97 3.24
N ARG A 33 -7.27 8.39 4.47
CA ARG A 33 -8.61 8.26 5.07
C ARG A 33 -9.73 8.92 4.25
N ASP A 34 -9.50 10.11 3.71
CA ASP A 34 -10.46 10.79 2.84
C ASP A 34 -10.71 10.03 1.54
N LEU A 35 -9.66 9.44 0.95
CA LEU A 35 -9.80 8.57 -0.23
C LEU A 35 -10.52 7.27 0.12
N LYS A 36 -10.22 6.70 1.29
CA LYS A 36 -10.85 5.50 1.80
C LYS A 36 -12.36 5.67 1.90
N GLU A 37 -12.79 6.79 2.48
CA GLU A 37 -14.19 7.17 2.61
C GLU A 37 -14.83 7.43 1.23
N LYS A 38 -14.17 8.22 0.37
CA LYS A 38 -14.63 8.55 -0.99
C LYS A 38 -14.90 7.32 -1.85
N TYR A 39 -14.07 6.29 -1.76
CA TYR A 39 -14.15 5.08 -2.61
C TYR A 39 -14.71 3.85 -1.89
N GLY A 40 -15.14 3.98 -0.64
CA GLY A 40 -15.67 2.84 0.15
C GLY A 40 -14.62 1.76 0.43
N ALA A 41 -13.34 2.11 0.45
CA ALA A 41 -12.18 1.21 0.63
C ALA A 41 -11.94 0.81 2.10
N LYS A 42 -13.00 0.49 2.86
CA LYS A 42 -13.04 0.45 4.34
C LYS A 42 -11.87 -0.24 5.06
N THR A 43 -11.34 -1.31 4.47
CA THR A 43 -10.26 -2.15 5.01
C THR A 43 -8.85 -1.66 4.68
N SER A 44 -8.71 -0.65 3.83
CA SER A 44 -7.45 0.06 3.59
C SER A 44 -7.00 0.82 4.85
N PRO A 45 -5.68 1.01 5.06
CA PRO A 45 -5.18 1.91 6.10
C PRO A 45 -5.68 3.36 5.93
N ASP A 46 -5.74 4.09 7.04
CA ASP A 46 -5.97 5.54 7.04
C ASP A 46 -4.71 6.30 6.63
N VAL A 47 -3.54 5.73 6.94
CA VAL A 47 -2.22 6.31 6.71
C VAL A 47 -1.27 5.25 6.15
N LEU A 48 -0.55 5.59 5.09
CA LEU A 48 0.58 4.81 4.60
C LEU A 48 1.89 5.51 5.01
N ALA A 49 2.70 4.86 5.83
CA ALA A 49 4.05 5.28 6.14
C ALA A 49 5.05 4.53 5.24
N ILE A 50 6.00 5.26 4.67
CA ILE A 50 7.03 4.69 3.80
C ILE A 50 8.38 4.92 4.48
N ALA A 51 9.05 3.82 4.82
CA ALA A 51 10.39 3.82 5.35
C ALA A 51 11.41 3.60 4.23
N LYS A 52 12.67 3.98 4.48
CA LYS A 52 13.79 3.58 3.64
C LYS A 52 13.90 2.03 3.65
N GLU A 53 14.38 1.46 2.56
CA GLU A 53 14.67 0.03 2.47
C GLU A 53 15.60 -0.44 3.61
N ASN A 54 15.30 -1.62 4.17
CA ASN A 54 15.97 -2.24 5.33
C ASN A 54 15.85 -1.49 6.67
N THR A 55 14.96 -0.50 6.79
CA THR A 55 14.78 0.26 8.06
C THR A 55 13.40 0.11 8.67
N LEU A 56 12.47 -0.61 8.01
CA LEU A 56 11.08 -0.77 8.47
C LEU A 56 10.99 -1.37 9.88
N GLY A 57 11.91 -2.27 10.24
CA GLY A 57 11.95 -2.86 11.58
C GLY A 57 12.09 -1.82 12.71
N ARG A 58 12.78 -0.71 12.47
CA ARG A 58 12.92 0.39 13.44
C ARG A 58 11.62 1.17 13.61
N LEU A 59 10.89 1.36 12.51
CA LEU A 59 9.57 2.00 12.53
C LEU A 59 8.52 1.12 13.23
N ILE A 60 8.54 -0.18 12.96
CA ILE A 60 7.59 -1.15 13.53
C ILE A 60 7.89 -1.41 15.02
N GLY A 61 9.16 -1.57 15.39
CA GLY A 61 9.58 -2.00 16.72
C GLY A 61 9.37 -3.49 16.96
N LYS A 62 9.90 -4.02 18.08
CA LYS A 62 9.78 -5.43 18.43
C LYS A 62 8.31 -5.80 18.62
N GLY A 63 7.82 -6.76 17.83
CA GLY A 63 6.41 -7.19 17.88
C GLY A 63 5.40 -6.10 17.48
N GLY A 64 5.83 -5.02 16.82
CA GLY A 64 4.93 -3.92 16.43
C GLY A 64 4.64 -2.90 17.54
N GLU A 65 5.40 -2.89 18.64
CA GLU A 65 5.15 -2.00 19.78
C GLU A 65 5.14 -0.52 19.39
N ARG A 66 6.12 -0.07 18.59
CA ARG A 66 6.28 1.35 18.24
C ARG A 66 5.16 1.84 17.33
N ILE A 67 4.88 1.09 16.26
CA ILE A 67 3.80 1.45 15.34
C ILE A 67 2.43 1.36 16.02
N THR A 68 2.24 0.42 16.96
CA THR A 68 1.00 0.31 17.75
C THR A 68 0.78 1.56 18.60
N LYS A 69 1.78 2.00 19.36
CA LYS A 69 1.70 3.24 20.17
C LYS A 69 1.41 4.47 19.31
N ALA A 70 2.10 4.61 18.17
CA ALA A 70 1.85 5.71 17.25
C ALA A 70 0.42 5.70 16.68
N GLN A 71 -0.13 4.52 16.37
CA GLN A 71 -1.52 4.39 15.92
C GLN A 71 -2.53 4.78 17.00
N GLU A 72 -2.31 4.36 18.25
CA GLU A 72 -3.16 4.69 19.40
C GLU A 72 -3.20 6.19 19.65
N GLU A 73 -2.02 6.84 19.66
CA GLU A 73 -1.90 8.29 19.86
C GLU A 73 -2.51 9.09 18.69
N ALA A 74 -2.25 8.67 17.46
CA ALA A 74 -2.77 9.34 16.27
C ALA A 74 -4.27 9.04 16.02
N GLY A 75 -4.83 8.01 16.66
CA GLY A 75 -6.23 7.58 16.49
C GLY A 75 -6.55 7.08 15.06
N VAL A 76 -5.57 6.47 14.39
CA VAL A 76 -5.69 6.04 12.98
C VAL A 76 -5.00 4.70 12.71
N GLN A 77 -5.45 3.97 11.68
CA GLN A 77 -4.75 2.78 11.21
C GLN A 77 -3.59 3.14 10.28
N ILE A 78 -2.37 2.80 10.69
CA ILE A 78 -1.13 3.05 9.94
C ILE A 78 -0.63 1.73 9.35
N ARG A 79 -0.45 1.71 8.03
CA ARG A 79 0.30 0.66 7.34
C ARG A 79 1.69 1.20 7.03
N ALA A 80 2.73 0.44 7.31
CA ALA A 80 4.10 0.78 6.95
C ALA A 80 4.64 -0.18 5.89
N VAL A 81 5.38 0.37 4.92
CA VAL A 81 6.09 -0.37 3.87
C VAL A 81 7.48 0.23 3.66
N GLU A 82 8.36 -0.52 3.01
CA GLU A 82 9.64 0.00 2.53
C GLU A 82 9.50 0.59 1.14
N LEU A 83 10.27 1.64 0.86
CA LEU A 83 10.47 2.14 -0.48
C LEU A 83 11.48 1.24 -1.19
N THR A 84 10.99 0.29 -1.97
CA THR A 84 11.79 -0.59 -2.83
C THR A 84 11.54 -0.27 -4.30
N THR A 85 12.27 -0.94 -5.20
CA THR A 85 12.02 -0.88 -6.65
C THR A 85 10.72 -1.58 -7.06
N ASP A 86 10.22 -2.52 -6.24
CA ASP A 86 8.92 -3.17 -6.46
C ASP A 86 7.77 -2.33 -5.88
N LEU A 87 7.29 -1.36 -6.67
CA LEU A 87 6.17 -0.50 -6.30
C LEU A 87 4.85 -1.27 -6.12
N SER A 88 4.77 -2.54 -6.54
CA SER A 88 3.58 -3.36 -6.29
C SER A 88 3.35 -3.62 -4.80
N GLU A 89 4.40 -3.55 -3.96
CA GLU A 89 4.27 -3.68 -2.51
C GLU A 89 3.41 -2.56 -1.91
N ILE A 90 3.47 -1.36 -2.47
CA ILE A 90 2.62 -0.25 -2.03
C ILE A 90 1.17 -0.53 -2.37
N VAL A 91 0.90 -0.98 -3.60
CA VAL A 91 -0.44 -1.37 -4.05
C VAL A 91 -0.99 -2.48 -3.14
N LYS A 92 -0.21 -3.53 -2.89
CA LYS A 92 -0.58 -4.66 -2.00
C LYS A 92 -0.91 -4.17 -0.58
N ALA A 93 -0.17 -3.19 -0.07
CA ALA A 93 -0.31 -2.69 1.29
C ALA A 93 -1.55 -1.83 1.51
N ILE A 94 -2.01 -1.11 0.49
CA ILE A 94 -3.18 -0.23 0.58
C ILE A 94 -4.45 -0.85 -0.02
N HIS A 95 -4.34 -1.92 -0.81
CA HIS A 95 -5.50 -2.51 -1.46
C HIS A 95 -6.56 -2.97 -0.43
N PRO A 96 -7.85 -2.62 -0.60
CA PRO A 96 -8.89 -2.98 0.38
C PRO A 96 -9.10 -4.50 0.52
N VAL A 97 -8.93 -5.24 -0.57
CA VAL A 97 -9.07 -6.70 -0.59
C VAL A 97 -7.75 -7.38 -0.24
N SER A 98 -7.52 -7.72 1.04
CA SER A 98 -6.22 -8.22 1.53
C SER A 98 -5.67 -9.45 0.83
N TRP A 99 -6.53 -10.32 0.27
CA TRP A 99 -6.10 -11.53 -0.42
C TRP A 99 -5.66 -11.28 -1.87
N ILE A 100 -6.03 -10.13 -2.47
CA ILE A 100 -5.65 -9.81 -3.85
C ILE A 100 -4.14 -9.73 -4.05
N ARG A 101 -3.40 -9.44 -2.97
CA ARG A 101 -1.93 -9.38 -2.99
C ARG A 101 -1.28 -10.64 -3.57
N LYS A 102 -1.95 -11.78 -3.46
CA LYS A 102 -1.50 -13.08 -3.98
C LYS A 102 -1.70 -13.22 -5.49
N HIS A 103 -2.58 -12.41 -6.06
CA HIS A 103 -3.02 -12.48 -7.45
C HIS A 103 -2.44 -11.33 -8.30
N ILE A 104 -1.79 -10.36 -7.67
CA ILE A 104 -0.88 -9.44 -8.35
C ILE A 104 0.35 -10.25 -8.79
N VAL A 105 0.55 -10.32 -10.11
CA VAL A 105 1.61 -11.10 -10.76
C VAL A 105 2.87 -10.26 -10.89
N ARG A 106 2.74 -9.03 -11.39
CA ARG A 106 3.82 -8.05 -11.51
C ARG A 106 3.25 -6.64 -11.59
N ALA A 107 4.12 -5.64 -11.47
CA ALA A 107 3.80 -4.26 -11.80
C ALA A 107 4.96 -3.59 -12.52
N GLU A 108 4.65 -2.73 -13.48
CA GLU A 108 5.65 -2.04 -14.31
C GLU A 108 5.28 -0.58 -14.51
N LEU A 109 6.29 0.29 -14.55
CA LEU A 109 6.09 1.70 -14.89
C LEU A 109 6.01 1.84 -16.41
N VAL A 110 4.87 2.34 -16.89
CA VAL A 110 4.63 2.64 -18.30
C VAL A 110 4.26 4.12 -18.40
N GLY A 111 5.23 4.93 -18.81
CA GLY A 111 5.10 6.38 -18.77
C GLY A 111 4.86 6.89 -17.34
N ALA A 112 3.73 7.56 -17.13
CA ALA A 112 3.32 8.10 -15.83
C ALA A 112 2.32 7.20 -15.07
N GLU A 113 2.16 5.95 -15.50
CA GLU A 113 1.27 4.96 -14.88
C GLU A 113 2.05 3.76 -14.35
N LEU A 114 1.68 3.27 -13.17
CA LEU A 114 2.03 1.94 -12.72
C LEU A 114 0.97 0.96 -13.23
N GLU A 115 1.34 0.13 -14.20
CA GLU A 115 0.49 -0.96 -14.68
C GLU A 115 0.65 -2.17 -13.76
N VAL A 116 -0.45 -2.62 -13.16
CA VAL A 116 -0.50 -3.75 -12.24
C VAL A 116 -1.18 -4.91 -12.94
N TYR A 117 -0.40 -5.97 -13.19
CA TYR A 117 -0.86 -7.18 -13.86
C TYR A 117 -1.40 -8.15 -12.83
N VAL A 118 -2.67 -8.50 -12.97
CA VAL A 118 -3.42 -9.32 -12.00
C VAL A 118 -3.94 -10.56 -12.69
N ASN A 119 -3.99 -11.67 -11.96
CA ASN A 119 -4.67 -12.88 -12.42
C ASN A 119 -6.08 -12.51 -12.96
N PRO A 120 -6.39 -12.84 -14.23
CA PRO A 120 -7.68 -12.53 -14.84
C PRO A 120 -8.90 -12.98 -14.02
N ASP A 121 -8.82 -14.14 -13.37
CA ASP A 121 -9.91 -14.71 -12.59
C ASP A 121 -10.29 -13.84 -11.38
N GLU A 122 -9.30 -13.10 -10.85
CA GLU A 122 -9.46 -12.26 -9.67
C GLU A 122 -9.47 -10.77 -9.98
N TYR A 123 -9.41 -10.41 -11.27
CA TYR A 123 -9.32 -9.02 -11.71
C TYR A 123 -10.50 -8.17 -11.24
N GLY A 124 -11.71 -8.75 -11.21
CA GLY A 124 -12.89 -8.06 -10.69
C GLY A 124 -12.76 -7.61 -9.24
N ALA A 125 -12.11 -8.41 -8.39
CA ALA A 125 -11.86 -8.08 -6.99
C ALA A 125 -10.79 -7.00 -6.82
N PHE A 126 -9.79 -6.97 -7.72
CA PHE A 126 -8.81 -5.90 -7.79
C PHE A 126 -9.44 -4.56 -8.20
N VAL A 127 -10.30 -4.57 -9.21
CA VAL A 127 -10.95 -3.36 -9.73
C VAL A 127 -11.98 -2.80 -8.74
N GLY A 128 -12.73 -3.69 -8.08
CA GLY A 128 -13.84 -3.32 -7.20
C GLY A 128 -15.10 -2.89 -7.97
N LYS A 129 -16.23 -2.78 -7.25
CA LYS A 129 -17.53 -2.44 -7.86
C LYS A 129 -17.45 -1.08 -8.58
N GLY A 130 -17.71 -1.08 -9.89
CA GLY A 130 -17.62 0.12 -10.72
C GLY A 130 -16.21 0.76 -10.73
N GLY A 131 -15.15 -0.01 -10.50
CA GLY A 131 -13.78 0.51 -10.45
C GLY A 131 -13.46 1.33 -9.21
N SER A 132 -14.16 1.12 -8.10
CA SER A 132 -13.94 1.89 -6.87
C SER A 132 -12.53 1.72 -6.32
N TYR A 133 -11.98 0.50 -6.32
CA TYR A 133 -10.68 0.20 -5.72
C TYR A 133 -9.54 0.63 -6.63
N VAL A 134 -9.61 0.39 -7.94
CA VAL A 134 -8.56 0.89 -8.85
C VAL A 134 -8.48 2.42 -8.86
N ARG A 135 -9.61 3.13 -8.76
CA ARG A 135 -9.63 4.60 -8.63
C ARG A 135 -9.07 5.09 -7.29
N PHE A 136 -9.32 4.36 -6.20
CA PHE A 136 -8.67 4.61 -4.92
C PHE A 136 -7.15 4.48 -5.01
N LEU A 137 -6.65 3.41 -5.63
CA LEU A 137 -5.22 3.17 -5.83
C LEU A 137 -4.59 4.26 -6.70
N ASP A 138 -5.24 4.62 -7.82
CA ASP A 138 -4.78 5.68 -8.72
C ASP A 138 -4.63 7.02 -7.99
N GLU A 139 -5.65 7.46 -7.25
CA GLU A 139 -5.57 8.74 -6.53
C GLU A 139 -4.57 8.70 -5.37
N ALA A 140 -4.43 7.55 -4.69
CA ALA A 140 -3.44 7.36 -3.64
C ALA A 140 -2.00 7.45 -4.18
N MET A 141 -1.71 6.79 -5.30
CA MET A 141 -0.39 6.81 -5.93
C MET A 141 -0.08 8.17 -6.57
N ARG A 142 -1.07 8.85 -7.16
CA ARG A 142 -0.90 10.23 -7.65
C ARG A 142 -0.58 11.18 -6.52
N ARG A 143 -1.25 11.04 -5.37
CA ARG A 143 -0.99 11.84 -4.18
C ARG A 143 0.42 11.61 -3.61
N MET A 144 0.92 10.38 -3.71
CA MET A 144 2.19 9.97 -3.11
C MET A 144 3.41 10.24 -4.01
N LEU A 145 3.34 9.84 -5.28
CA LEU A 145 4.46 9.82 -6.24
C LEU A 145 4.16 10.59 -7.54
N GLY A 146 2.94 11.10 -7.72
CA GLY A 146 2.55 11.76 -8.97
C GLY A 146 2.25 10.80 -10.13
N ILE A 147 2.27 9.48 -9.89
CA ILE A 147 2.00 8.45 -10.90
C ILE A 147 0.60 7.84 -10.72
N GLY A 148 -0.05 7.49 -11.83
CA GLY A 148 -1.33 6.80 -11.82
C GLY A 148 -1.21 5.29 -11.57
N VAL A 149 -2.35 4.62 -11.40
CA VAL A 149 -2.42 3.14 -11.33
C VAL A 149 -3.44 2.62 -12.32
N ARG A 150 -3.04 1.60 -13.07
CA ARG A 150 -3.92 0.91 -14.01
C ARG A 150 -3.85 -0.59 -13.83
N GLY A 151 -5.01 -1.24 -13.77
CA GLY A 151 -5.10 -2.70 -13.80
C GLY A 151 -4.93 -3.25 -15.22
N ARG A 152 -4.21 -4.37 -15.34
CA ARG A 152 -4.10 -5.19 -16.55
C ARG A 152 -4.37 -6.66 -16.20
N HIS A 153 -4.85 -7.41 -17.17
CA HIS A 153 -4.92 -8.86 -17.07
C HIS A 153 -3.51 -9.41 -17.31
N ALA A 154 -3.02 -10.26 -16.40
CA ALA A 154 -1.80 -11.02 -16.62
C ALA A 154 -2.06 -12.13 -17.66
N GLU A 155 -1.03 -12.50 -18.41
CA GLU A 155 -1.14 -13.64 -19.32
C GLU A 155 -1.15 -14.96 -18.52
N GLU A 156 -1.86 -15.97 -19.02
CA GLU A 156 -1.94 -17.27 -18.33
C GLU A 156 -0.56 -17.89 -18.06
N ALA A 157 0.40 -17.70 -18.97
CA ALA A 157 1.76 -18.20 -18.82
C ALA A 157 2.47 -17.55 -17.61
N GLU A 158 2.25 -16.25 -17.40
CA GLU A 158 2.80 -15.50 -16.27
C GLU A 158 2.16 -15.94 -14.95
N VAL A 159 0.83 -16.14 -14.94
CA VAL A 159 0.10 -16.65 -13.76
C VAL A 159 0.65 -18.01 -13.34
N LYS A 160 0.74 -18.96 -14.29
CA LYS A 160 1.27 -20.32 -14.03
C LYS A 160 2.72 -20.27 -13.54
N LYS A 161 3.54 -19.36 -14.06
CA LYS A 161 4.93 -19.17 -13.61
C LYS A 161 4.97 -18.65 -12.16
N ALA A 162 4.19 -17.61 -11.84
CA ALA A 162 4.11 -17.04 -10.50
C ALA A 162 3.60 -18.06 -9.46
N GLU A 163 2.66 -18.93 -9.84
CA GLU A 163 2.18 -20.01 -8.97
C GLU A 163 3.25 -21.08 -8.71
N LYS A 164 4.00 -21.48 -9.75
CA LYS A 164 5.12 -22.43 -9.60
C LYS A 164 6.22 -21.88 -8.69
N GLU A 165 6.57 -20.60 -8.83
CA GLU A 165 7.56 -19.95 -7.98
C GLU A 165 7.11 -19.87 -6.52
N LYS A 166 5.83 -19.53 -6.29
CA LYS A 166 5.22 -19.56 -4.94
C LYS A 166 5.19 -20.96 -4.34
N GLY A 167 4.95 -22.00 -5.15
CA GLY A 167 4.95 -23.40 -4.73
C GLY A 167 6.33 -23.93 -4.35
N LYS A 168 7.39 -23.47 -5.02
CA LYS A 168 8.79 -23.86 -4.72
C LYS A 168 9.32 -23.28 -3.41
N GLY A 169 8.81 -22.13 -2.98
CA GLY A 169 9.23 -21.45 -1.75
C GLY A 169 8.57 -21.96 -0.45
N ARG A 170 7.66 -22.93 -0.52
CA ARG A 170 7.07 -23.55 0.70
C ARG A 170 8.03 -24.65 1.18
N PRO A 171 8.77 -24.48 2.30
CA PRO A 171 9.40 -25.64 2.93
C PRO A 171 8.30 -26.66 3.24
N ARG A 172 8.52 -27.91 2.82
CA ARG A 172 7.69 -29.03 3.26
C ARG A 172 7.81 -29.05 4.79
N ARG A 173 6.73 -28.65 5.47
CA ARG A 173 6.58 -28.90 6.90
C ARG A 173 6.33 -30.38 7.12
#